data_AF-A0A4U9WKM3-F1
#
_entry.id   AF-A0A4U9WKM3-F1
#
_cell.length_a   1.000
_cell.length_b   1.000
_cell.length_c   1.000
_cell.angle_alpha   90.00
_cell.angle_beta   90.00
_cell.angle_gamma   90.00
#
_symmetry.space_group_name_H-M   'P 1'
#
loop_
_entity.id
_entity.type
_entity.pdbx_description
1 polymer ?
#
loop_
_entity_poly.entity_id
_entity_poly.type
_entity_poly.pdbx_seq_one_letter_code
_entity_poly.pdbx_strand_id
1 'polypeptide(L)' 'MVEKGLAVTFLLEKLRLERGVFPVIGLGDSLSDHRFMKLCTWFGLPRQSQFAEAISRHIFGEQ' A
#
# COMPACT_ATOMS: atom_id res chain seq x y z
N MET A 1 -1.85 1.22 -18.96
CA MET A 1 -2.33 1.66 -17.62
C MET A 1 -1.19 2.38 -16.93
N VAL A 2 -1.41 3.58 -16.41
CA VAL A 2 -0.45 4.22 -15.50
C VAL A 2 -0.48 3.42 -14.20
N GLU A 3 0.62 2.73 -13.87
CA GLU A 3 0.69 1.98 -12.62
C GLU A 3 0.75 2.94 -11.43
N LYS A 4 -0.21 2.83 -10.50
CA LYS A 4 -0.25 3.62 -9.26
C LYS A 4 1.08 3.58 -8.50
N GLY A 5 1.78 2.44 -8.54
CA GLY A 5 3.10 2.27 -7.93
C GLY A 5 4.12 3.29 -8.43
N LEU A 6 4.18 3.53 -9.75
CA LEU A 6 5.14 4.47 -10.33
C LEU A 6 4.84 5.92 -9.91
N ALA A 7 3.56 6.29 -9.86
CA ALA A 7 3.16 7.63 -9.42
C ALA A 7 3.47 7.88 -7.94
N VAL A 8 3.22 6.88 -7.09
CA VAL A 8 3.52 6.97 -5.65
C VAL A 8 5.03 7.01 -5.41
N THR A 9 5.82 6.18 -6.08
CA THR A 9 7.29 6.23 -6.00
C THR A 9 7.81 7.62 -6.34
N PHE A 10 7.42 8.14 -7.51
CA PHE A 10 7.85 9.46 -7.97
C PHE A 10 7.48 10.58 -6.97
N LEU A 11 6.24 10.57 -6.47
CA LEU A 11 5.79 11.57 -5.51
C LEU A 11 6.56 11.49 -4.19
N LEU A 12 6.77 10.28 -3.65
CA LEU A 12 7.48 10.09 -2.39
C LEU A 12 8.96 10.48 -2.52
N GLU A 13 9.61 10.16 -3.63
CA GLU A 13 10.98 10.61 -3.91
C GLU A 13 11.07 12.13 -3.95
N LYS A 14 10.17 12.78 -4.70
CA LYS A 14 10.13 14.25 -4.78
C LYS A 14 9.93 14.90 -3.40
N LEU A 15 8.95 14.43 -2.63
CA LEU A 15 8.66 14.99 -1.31
C LEU A 15 9.80 14.76 -0.32
N ARG A 16 10.49 13.61 -0.40
CA ARG A 16 11.64 13.31 0.45
C ARG A 16 12.84 14.21 0.15
N LEU A 17 13.05 14.56 -1.12
CA LEU A 17 14.07 15.52 -1.53
C LEU A 17 13.75 16.93 -1.02
N GLU A 18 12.49 17.36 -1.09
CA GLU A 18 12.07 18.71 -0.71
C GLU A 18 11.95 18.89 0.82
N ARG A 19 11.54 17.85 1.55
CA ARG A 19 11.12 17.94 2.95
C ARG A 19 11.86 17.01 3.90
N GLY A 20 12.82 16.22 3.39
CA GLY A 20 13.47 15.17 4.15
C GLY A 20 12.60 13.93 4.33
N VAL A 21 13.07 12.98 5.14
CA VAL A 21 12.34 11.74 5.43
C VAL A 21 11.24 12.01 6.46
N PHE A 22 10.02 11.56 6.16
CA PHE A 22 8.87 11.65 7.05
C PHE A 22 8.08 10.34 7.06
N PRO A 23 7.31 10.06 8.13
CA PRO A 23 6.44 8.89 8.18
C PRO A 23 5.35 8.93 7.10
N VAL A 24 5.14 7.82 6.40
CA VAL A 24 4.12 7.69 5.35
C VAL A 24 3.15 6.57 5.72
N ILE A 25 1.85 6.84 5.61
CA ILE A 25 0.78 5.85 5.78
C ILE A 25 0.14 5.56 4.42
N GLY A 26 0.19 4.30 4.00
CA GLY A 26 -0.51 3.81 2.80
C GLY A 26 -1.83 3.14 3.18
N LEU A 27 -2.91 3.41 2.43
CA LEU A 27 -4.20 2.76 2.62
C LEU A 27 -4.67 2.20 1.28
N GLY A 28 -5.10 0.95 1.27
CA GLY A 28 -5.53 0.26 0.05
C GLY A 28 -6.35 -0.97 0.35
N ASP A 29 -7.21 -1.33 -0.59
CA ASP A 29 -8.15 -2.45 -0.47
C ASP A 29 -7.79 -3.61 -1.41
N SER A 30 -7.14 -3.32 -2.53
CA SER A 30 -6.86 -4.29 -3.57
C SER A 30 -5.48 -4.93 -3.37
N LEU A 31 -5.30 -6.18 -3.81
CA LEU A 31 -3.99 -6.85 -3.78
C LEU A 31 -2.95 -6.11 -4.63
N SER A 32 -3.40 -5.44 -5.70
CA SER A 32 -2.54 -4.61 -6.55
C SER A 32 -2.00 -3.38 -5.82
N ASP A 33 -2.72 -2.85 -4.84
CA ASP A 33 -2.29 -1.68 -4.05
C ASP A 33 -1.09 -2.03 -3.15
N HIS A 34 -0.85 -3.32 -2.83
CA HIS A 34 0.33 -3.78 -2.11
C HIS A 34 1.64 -3.24 -2.72
N ARG A 35 1.68 -3.07 -4.05
CA ARG A 35 2.86 -2.59 -4.77
C ARG A 35 3.31 -1.21 -4.32
N PHE A 36 2.38 -0.30 -4.02
CA PHE A 36 2.72 1.03 -3.53
C PHE A 36 2.71 1.08 -2.00
N MET A 37 1.80 0.34 -1.34
CA MET A 37 1.69 0.35 0.13
C MET A 37 2.97 -0.12 0.82
N LYS A 38 3.72 -1.05 0.21
CA LYS A 38 5.05 -1.48 0.71
C LYS A 38 6.13 -0.39 0.67
N LEU A 39 5.89 0.74 0.00
CA LEU A 39 6.80 1.90 -0.04
C LEU A 39 6.55 2.88 1.12
N CYS A 40 5.44 2.69 1.84
CA CYS A 40 5.06 3.48 3.00
C CYS A 40 5.75 2.95 4.27
N THR A 41 5.81 3.77 5.31
CA THR A 41 6.35 3.36 6.63
C THR A 41 5.39 2.38 7.31
N TRP A 42 4.09 2.65 7.17
CA TRP A 42 2.99 1.80 7.64
C TRP A 42 1.96 1.70 6.53
N PHE A 43 1.22 0.59 6.49
CA PHE A 43 0.01 0.53 5.67
C PHE A 43 -1.13 -0.15 6.40
N GLY A 44 -2.35 0.26 6.06
CA GLY A 44 -3.59 -0.26 6.60
C GLY A 44 -4.53 -0.73 5.50
N LEU A 45 -5.36 -1.70 5.84
CA LEU A 45 -6.32 -2.34 4.95
C LEU A 45 -7.73 -2.18 5.54
N PRO A 46 -8.77 -1.86 4.74
CA PRO A 46 -10.15 -1.98 5.20
C PRO A 46 -10.48 -3.43 5.55
N ARG A 47 -11.28 -3.66 6.61
CA ARG A 47 -11.65 -5.01 7.08
C ARG A 47 -12.32 -5.88 6.02
N GLN A 48 -13.18 -5.28 5.18
CA GLN A 48 -13.92 -5.99 4.13
C GLN A 48 -13.31 -5.73 2.75
N SER A 49 -11.98 -5.80 2.65
CA SER A 49 -11.26 -5.57 1.39
C SER A 49 -10.85 -6.88 0.73
N GLN A 50 -10.59 -6.83 -0.58
CA GLN A 50 -10.00 -7.96 -1.33
C GLN A 50 -8.71 -8.45 -0.67
N PHE A 51 -7.88 -7.52 -0.17
CA PHE A 51 -6.64 -7.86 0.53
C PHE A 51 -6.93 -8.57 1.86
N ALA A 52 -7.82 -8.03 2.70
CA ALA A 52 -8.17 -8.66 3.97
C ALA A 52 -8.78 -10.07 3.77
N GLU A 53 -9.61 -10.27 2.75
CA GLU A 53 -10.13 -11.59 2.38
C GLU A 53 -9.01 -12.54 1.96
N ALA A 54 -8.06 -12.06 1.14
CA ALA A 54 -6.91 -12.85 0.73
C ALA A 54 -6.04 -13.28 1.93
N ILE A 55 -5.83 -12.41 2.91
CA ILE A 55 -5.13 -12.75 4.16
C ILE A 55 -5.90 -13.86 4.91
N SER A 56 -7.20 -13.67 5.09
CA SER A 56 -8.06 -14.60 5.83
C SER A 56 -8.04 -16.00 5.20
N ARG A 57 -8.14 -16.08 3.86
CA ARG A 57 -8.05 -17.35 3.12
C ARG A 57 -6.68 -18.00 3.14
N HIS A 58 -5.61 -17.25 2.85
CA HIS A 58 -4.30 -17.84 2.58
C HIS A 58 -3.43 -18.02 3.83
N ILE A 59 -3.65 -17.20 4.87
CA ILE A 59 -2.89 -17.28 6.12
C ILE A 59 -3.66 -18.07 7.17
N PHE A 60 -4.97 -17.84 7.28
CA PHE A 60 -5.78 -18.42 8.37
C PHE A 60 -6.70 -19.55 7.91
N GLY A 61 -6.86 -19.78 6.60
CA GLY A 61 -7.71 -20.84 6.07
C GLY A 61 -9.21 -20.62 6.30
N GLU A 62 -9.62 -19.37 6.53
CA GLU A 62 -11.03 -19.01 6.72
C GLU A 62 -11.76 -19.06 5.37
N GLN A 63 -12.98 -19.64 5.36
CA GLN A 63 -13.77 -19.87 4.14
C GLN A 63 -14.59 -18.65 3.72
#